data_AF-A0A1Q9AUT2-F1
#
_entry.id   AF-A0A1Q9AUT2-F1
#
_cell.length_a   1.000
_cell.length_b   1.000
_cell.length_c   1.000
_cell.angle_alpha   90.00
_cell.angle_beta   90.00
_cell.angle_gamma   90.00
#
_symmetry.space_group_name_H-M   'P 1'
#
loop_
_entity.id
_entity.type
_entity.pdbx_description
1 polymer ?
#
loop_
_entity_poly.entity_id
_entity_poly.type
_entity_poly.pdbx_seq_one_letter_code
_entity_poly.pdbx_strand_id
1 'polypeptide(L)'
;MNQAHDDLTLEEVLTDPMIRMMMRADGVTTSEMKTLLYSAASAMRGAENHEGGARAAAHRLMTAPKRRLLAMVHPLAMRGEMCMAC
;
A
#
# COMPACT_ATOMS: atom_id res chain seq x y z
N MET A 1 12.28 24.40 -24.57
CA MET A 1 11.27 23.74 -23.70
C MET A 1 11.37 22.26 -24.00
N ASN A 2 12.17 21.54 -23.22
CA ASN A 2 12.38 20.11 -23.45
C ASN A 2 11.14 19.38 -22.92
N GLN A 3 10.37 18.79 -23.85
CA GLN A 3 9.23 17.94 -23.53
C GLN A 3 9.72 16.77 -22.70
N ALA A 4 9.33 16.73 -21.44
CA ALA A 4 9.55 15.59 -20.55
C ALA A 4 8.58 14.46 -20.95
N HIS A 5 8.99 13.66 -21.93
CA HIS A 5 8.34 12.39 -22.27
C HIS A 5 9.27 11.18 -22.14
N ASP A 6 10.51 11.39 -21.67
CA ASP A 6 11.37 10.30 -21.23
C ASP A 6 11.21 10.12 -19.71
N ASP A 7 10.82 8.92 -19.31
CA ASP A 7 10.75 8.55 -17.89
C ASP A 7 12.14 8.73 -17.27
N LEU A 8 12.22 9.63 -16.29
CA LEU A 8 13.47 9.88 -15.57
C LEU A 8 13.89 8.63 -14.80
N THR A 9 15.16 8.28 -14.89
CA THR A 9 15.74 7.26 -14.04
C THR A 9 15.75 7.72 -12.59
N LEU A 10 15.75 6.77 -11.65
CA LEU A 10 15.80 7.07 -10.22
C LEU A 10 17.05 7.90 -9.85
N GLU A 11 18.15 7.71 -10.55
CA GLU A 11 19.39 8.45 -10.29
C GLU A 11 19.30 9.91 -10.74
N GLU A 12 18.62 10.18 -11.85
CA GLU A 12 18.34 11.55 -12.32
C GLU A 12 17.41 12.29 -11.33
N VAL A 13 16.39 11.61 -10.80
CA VAL A 13 15.52 12.19 -9.77
C VAL A 13 16.28 12.48 -8.49
N LEU A 14 17.15 11.58 -8.04
CA LEU A 14 17.94 11.78 -6.80
C LEU A 14 19.07 12.82 -6.97
N THR A 15 19.45 13.15 -8.21
CA THR A 15 20.42 14.20 -8.51
C THR A 15 19.78 15.54 -8.82
N ASP A 16 18.45 15.59 -8.93
CA ASP A 16 17.70 16.82 -9.16
C ASP A 16 17.94 17.85 -8.04
N PRO A 17 18.19 19.14 -8.38
CA PRO A 17 18.46 20.18 -7.41
C PRO A 17 17.31 20.41 -6.41
N MET A 18 16.06 20.32 -6.85
CA MET A 18 14.90 20.56 -6.01
C MET A 18 14.70 19.40 -5.03
N ILE A 19 14.80 18.16 -5.51
CA ILE A 19 14.76 16.95 -4.67
C ILE A 19 15.86 17.01 -3.61
N ARG A 20 17.08 17.41 -3.97
CA ARG A 20 18.19 17.55 -3.02
C ARG A 20 17.96 18.61 -1.96
N MET A 21 17.30 19.72 -2.31
CA MET A 21 16.94 20.76 -1.32
C MET A 21 15.93 20.21 -0.30
N MET A 22 14.92 19.47 -0.77
CA MET A 22 13.93 18.82 0.12
C MET A 22 14.60 17.80 1.03
N MET A 23 15.41 16.90 0.48
CA MET A 23 16.15 15.91 1.26
C MET A 23 17.03 16.56 2.33
N ARG A 24 17.71 17.67 2.02
CA ARG A 24 18.51 18.42 3.00
C ARG A 24 17.65 19.06 4.09
N ALA A 25 16.48 19.60 3.72
CA ALA A 25 15.54 20.16 4.69
C ALA A 25 15.03 19.09 5.66
N ASP A 26 14.83 17.87 5.16
CA ASP A 26 14.34 16.73 5.94
C ASP A 26 15.47 15.92 6.61
N GLY A 27 16.74 16.29 6.39
CA GLY A 27 17.90 15.58 6.94
C GLY A 27 18.13 14.18 6.37
N VAL A 28 17.59 13.89 5.18
CA VAL A 28 17.63 12.57 4.53
C VAL A 28 18.80 12.47 3.56
N THR A 29 19.57 11.39 3.66
CA THR A 29 20.65 11.09 2.71
C THR A 29 20.14 10.43 1.43
N THR A 30 20.90 10.51 0.34
CA THR A 30 20.55 9.87 -0.94
C THR A 30 20.40 8.35 -0.84
N SER A 31 21.21 7.70 0.01
CA SER A 31 21.10 6.27 0.29
C SER A 31 19.81 5.90 1.01
N GLU A 32 19.38 6.71 1.99
CA GLU A 32 18.14 6.49 2.72
C GLU A 32 16.93 6.69 1.82
N MET A 33 16.89 7.77 1.04
CA MET A 33 15.82 8.04 0.09
C MET A 33 15.68 6.90 -0.93
N LYS A 34 16.81 6.42 -1.49
CA LYS A 34 16.82 5.27 -2.40
C LYS A 34 16.23 4.02 -1.74
N THR A 35 16.62 3.74 -0.50
CA THR A 35 16.14 2.59 0.26
C THR A 35 14.64 2.67 0.55
N LEU A 36 14.15 3.85 0.94
CA LEU A 36 12.73 4.11 1.19
C LEU A 36 11.89 3.89 -0.07
N LEU A 37 12.35 4.39 -1.22
CA LEU A 37 11.67 4.20 -2.51
C LEU A 37 11.61 2.72 -2.92
N TYR A 38 12.70 1.96 -2.76
CA TYR A 38 12.66 0.51 -3.01
C TYR A 38 11.75 -0.24 -2.05
N SER A 39 11.75 0.13 -0.77
CA SER A 39 10.89 -0.45 0.25
C SER A 39 9.41 -0.21 -0.06
N ALA A 40 9.06 1.04 -0.38
CA ALA A 40 7.71 1.43 -0.79
C ALA A 40 7.27 0.67 -2.05
N ALA A 41 8.12 0.62 -3.09
CA ALA A 41 7.82 -0.14 -4.30
C ALA A 41 7.61 -1.64 -4.02
N SER A 42 8.39 -2.21 -3.10
CA SER A 42 8.21 -3.60 -2.67
C SER A 42 6.89 -3.83 -1.92
N ALA A 43 6.53 -2.90 -1.02
CA ALA A 43 5.26 -2.96 -0.29
C ALA A 43 4.06 -2.80 -1.24
N MET A 44 4.14 -1.93 -2.24
CA MET A 44 3.10 -1.76 -3.27
C MET A 44 2.89 -3.05 -4.06
N ARG A 45 3.97 -3.75 -4.44
CA ARG A 45 3.87 -5.06 -5.10
C ARG A 45 3.27 -6.16 -4.21
N GLY A 46 3.46 -6.05 -2.90
CA GLY A 46 2.78 -6.91 -1.94
C GLY A 46 1.29 -6.61 -1.83
N ALA A 47 0.91 -5.32 -1.88
CA ALA A 47 -0.45 -4.84 -1.69
C ALA A 47 -1.37 -5.10 -2.90
N GLU A 48 -0.87 -4.97 -4.13
CA GLU A 48 -1.66 -5.30 -5.35
C GLU A 48 -2.16 -6.76 -5.35
N ASN A 49 -1.37 -7.66 -4.77
CA ASN A 49 -1.73 -9.07 -4.61
C ASN A 49 -2.80 -9.30 -3.52
N HIS A 50 -2.96 -8.38 -2.57
CA HIS A 50 -3.91 -8.49 -1.46
C HIS A 50 -5.28 -7.87 -1.75
N GLU A 51 -5.39 -6.84 -2.60
CA GLU A 51 -6.70 -6.28 -2.98
C GLU A 51 -7.53 -7.29 -3.79
N GLY A 52 -6.89 -8.05 -4.68
CA GLY A 52 -7.52 -9.23 -5.32
C GLY A 52 -7.71 -10.40 -4.36
N GLY A 53 -6.76 -10.59 -3.43
CA GLY A 53 -6.74 -11.67 -2.46
C GLY A 53 -7.86 -11.58 -1.41
N ALA A 54 -8.18 -10.40 -0.88
CA ALA A 54 -9.22 -10.23 0.13
C ALA A 54 -10.62 -10.49 -0.42
N ARG A 55 -10.94 -9.97 -1.62
CA ARG A 55 -12.20 -10.27 -2.32
C ARG A 55 -12.28 -11.73 -2.76
N ALA A 56 -11.19 -12.29 -3.28
CA ALA A 56 -11.15 -13.70 -3.66
C ALA A 56 -11.23 -14.64 -2.45
N ALA A 57 -10.61 -14.29 -1.33
CA ALA A 57 -10.69 -15.02 -0.06
C ALA A 57 -12.09 -14.91 0.54
N ALA A 58 -12.70 -13.72 0.55
CA ALA A 58 -14.08 -13.53 0.95
C ALA A 58 -15.03 -14.36 0.06
N HIS A 59 -14.85 -14.33 -1.26
CA HIS A 59 -15.64 -15.14 -2.18
C HIS A 59 -15.46 -16.65 -1.95
N ARG A 60 -14.23 -17.13 -1.71
CA ARG A 60 -13.95 -18.53 -1.35
C ARG A 60 -14.57 -18.93 0.00
N LEU A 61 -14.58 -18.02 0.97
CA LEU A 61 -15.23 -18.23 2.28
C LEU A 61 -16.75 -18.28 2.17
N MET A 62 -17.35 -17.46 1.31
CA MET A 62 -18.80 -17.41 1.05
C MET A 62 -19.29 -18.58 0.18
N THR A 63 -18.44 -19.10 -0.71
CA THR A 63 -18.76 -20.24 -1.58
C THR A 63 -18.42 -21.60 -0.94
N ALA A 64 -17.68 -21.62 0.17
CA ALA A 64 -17.40 -22.85 0.91
C ALA A 64 -18.67 -23.41 1.60
N PRO A 65 -19.06 -24.67 1.34
CA PRO A 65 -20.37 -25.20 1.72
C PRO A 65 -20.60 -25.30 3.24
N LYS A 66 -19.52 -25.39 4.04
CA LYS A 66 -19.61 -25.58 5.51
C LYS A 66 -19.63 -24.28 6.33
N ARG A 67 -19.42 -23.11 5.71
CA ARG A 67 -19.36 -21.81 6.42
C ARG A 67 -20.52 -20.86 6.11
N ARG A 68 -21.28 -21.11 5.04
CA ARG A 68 -22.52 -20.39 4.72
C ARG A 68 -23.57 -20.48 5.84
N LEU A 69 -23.63 -21.62 6.54
CA LEU A 69 -24.53 -21.82 7.68
C LEU A 69 -24.14 -20.92 8.87
N LEU A 70 -22.86 -20.77 9.21
CA LEU A 70 -22.43 -19.93 10.34
C LEU A 70 -22.73 -18.44 10.11
N ALA A 71 -22.60 -17.95 8.88
CA ALA A 71 -22.95 -16.57 8.52
C ALA A 71 -24.46 -16.30 8.53
N MET A 72 -25.30 -17.31 8.25
CA MET A 72 -26.76 -17.19 8.33
C MET A 72 -27.29 -17.30 9.77
N VAL A 73 -26.52 -17.86 10.70
CA VAL A 73 -26.96 -18.15 12.08
C VAL A 73 -26.42 -17.14 13.11
N HIS A 74 -25.39 -16.35 12.79
CA HIS A 74 -24.86 -15.30 13.69
C HIS A 74 -24.82 -13.90 13.03
N PRO A 75 -25.90 -13.10 13.15
CA PRO A 75 -25.91 -11.71 12.71
C PRO A 75 -25.09 -10.76 13.61
N LEU A 76 -24.56 -11.22 14.74
CA LEU A 76 -24.01 -10.37 15.80
C LEU A 76 -22.48 -10.28 15.85
N ALA A 77 -21.75 -10.98 14.98
CA ALA A 77 -20.28 -10.88 14.95
C ALA A 77 -19.75 -9.64 14.18
N MET A 78 -20.63 -8.80 13.63
CA MET A 78 -20.26 -7.67 12.77
C MET A 78 -20.41 -6.29 13.46
N ARG A 79 -20.51 -6.25 14.80
CA ARG A 79 -20.82 -5.03 15.55
C ARG A 79 -19.97 -4.80 16.82
N GLY A 80 -18.69 -5.13 16.75
CA GLY A 80 -17.65 -4.60 17.63
C GLY A 80 -16.36 -4.66 16.83
N GLU A 81 -15.87 -3.56 16.24
CA GLU A 81 -15.27 -2.44 16.96
C GLU A 81 -15.73 -1.09 16.38
N MET A 82 -16.71 -0.45 17.02
CA MET A 82 -16.88 1.00 16.91
C MET A 82 -17.36 1.50 18.29
N CYS A 83 -16.71 2.57 18.77
CA CYS A 83 -16.87 3.24 20.07
C CYS A 83 -16.17 2.64 21.29
N MET A 84 -14.91 3.05 21.50
CA MET A 84 -14.45 3.53 22.81
C MET A 84 -14.13 5.01 22.67
N ALA A 85 -15.16 5.84 22.87
CA ALA A 85 -15.04 7.26 23.16
C ALA A 85 -16.24 7.66 24.04
N CYS A 86 -15.91 8.03 25.27
CA CYS A 86 -16.74 8.64 26.32
C CYS A 86 -17.78 7.74 27.00
#